data_AF-A0AAD2DCS5-F1
#
_entry.id   AF-A0AAD2DCS5-F1
#
_cell.length_a   1.000
_cell.length_b   1.000
_cell.length_c   1.000
_cell.angle_alpha   90.00
_cell.angle_beta   90.00
_cell.angle_gamma   90.00
#
_symmetry.space_group_name_H-M   'P 1'
#
loop_
_entity.id
_entity.type
_entity.pdbx_description
1 polymer ?
#
loop_
_entity_poly.entity_id
_entity_poly.type
_entity_poly.pdbx_seq_one_letter_code
_entity_poly.pdbx_strand_id
1 'polypeptide(L)'
;MNEAAKKRMEELFKGAECTLAVSDPEWIEITANFSQNEVVNTGSLTEKERMLCILSVLLGCQGMGEYRNMLHAALNAGIDPVAIREVVYQATAYLGIGRIYDYVVVTSEIMEQHGIKLPLKEQSTTNAESRFDAGLAKQVELFGIGMAERQTNGPVLRKNVNCWLADNCFGDYYTRTGLDNQEREMITFCCILAQGGCENQLHGHTMGNIGTGNGKEKLYQVVEQCMPYIGYPRTLNAMNIIDEVTAKAE
;
A
#
# COMPACT_ATOMS: atom_id res chain seq x y z
N MET A 1 10.04 -3.20 -27.72
CA MET A 1 9.96 -3.73 -26.34
C MET A 1 10.84 -4.97 -26.24
N ASN A 2 11.56 -5.18 -25.15
CA ASN A 2 12.35 -6.40 -24.92
C ASN A 2 11.42 -7.62 -24.69
N GLU A 3 11.82 -8.80 -25.18
CA GLU A 3 11.09 -10.06 -25.07
C GLU A 3 10.70 -10.44 -23.64
N ALA A 4 11.56 -10.18 -22.65
CA ALA A 4 11.25 -10.47 -21.25
C ALA A 4 10.07 -9.64 -20.72
N ALA A 5 10.05 -8.33 -21.02
CA ALA A 5 8.96 -7.44 -20.66
C ALA A 5 7.67 -7.86 -21.36
N LYS A 6 7.76 -8.16 -22.67
CA LYS A 6 6.62 -8.59 -23.47
C LYS A 6 5.98 -9.85 -22.91
N LYS A 7 6.78 -10.89 -22.61
CA LYS A 7 6.28 -12.14 -22.04
C LYS A 7 5.58 -11.91 -20.70
N ARG A 8 6.19 -11.13 -19.81
CA ARG A 8 5.58 -10.82 -18.50
C ARG A 8 4.27 -10.05 -18.65
N MET A 9 4.19 -9.10 -19.59
CA MET A 9 2.95 -8.38 -19.86
C MET A 9 1.85 -9.30 -20.39
N GLU A 10 2.18 -10.22 -21.31
CA GLU A 10 1.22 -11.20 -21.83
C GLU A 10 0.67 -12.12 -20.73
N GLU A 11 1.49 -12.48 -19.74
CA GLU A 11 1.09 -13.26 -18.58
C GLU A 11 0.22 -12.46 -17.61
N LEU A 12 0.67 -11.28 -17.19
CA LEU A 12 -0.03 -10.45 -16.19
C LEU A 12 -1.33 -9.86 -16.71
N PHE A 13 -1.34 -9.36 -17.95
CA PHE A 13 -2.49 -8.69 -18.55
C PHE A 13 -3.24 -9.61 -19.51
N LYS A 14 -3.19 -10.92 -19.28
CA LYS A 14 -3.90 -11.91 -20.09
C LYS A 14 -5.39 -11.56 -20.18
N GLY A 15 -5.88 -11.46 -21.42
CA GLY A 15 -7.28 -11.12 -21.72
C GLY A 15 -7.57 -9.62 -21.75
N ALA A 16 -6.59 -8.75 -21.51
CA ALA A 16 -6.74 -7.31 -21.67
C ALA A 16 -6.36 -6.84 -23.08
N GLU A 17 -7.13 -5.91 -23.62
CA GLU A 17 -6.76 -5.19 -24.84
C GLU A 17 -5.89 -3.98 -24.49
N CYS A 18 -4.64 -3.96 -24.97
CA CYS A 18 -3.76 -2.80 -24.83
C CYS A 18 -3.98 -1.81 -25.98
N THR A 19 -5.01 -0.97 -25.88
CA THR A 19 -5.30 0.06 -26.89
C THR A 19 -4.16 1.09 -27.01
N LEU A 20 -3.42 1.33 -25.92
CA LEU A 20 -2.26 2.22 -25.90
C LEU A 20 -1.11 1.71 -26.78
N ALA A 21 -0.93 0.40 -26.96
CA ALA A 21 0.09 -0.13 -27.87
C ALA A 21 -0.21 0.23 -29.34
N VAL A 22 -1.46 0.58 -29.66
CA VAL A 22 -1.85 1.06 -30.99
C VAL A 22 -1.65 2.56 -31.12
N SER A 23 -2.06 3.34 -30.11
CA SER A 23 -2.01 4.81 -30.18
C SER A 23 -0.63 5.39 -29.82
N ASP A 24 0.12 4.74 -28.94
CA ASP A 24 1.40 5.22 -28.40
C ASP A 24 2.39 4.06 -28.11
N PRO A 25 2.88 3.38 -29.18
CA PRO A 25 3.75 2.21 -29.04
C PRO A 25 5.11 2.54 -28.42
N GLU A 26 5.64 3.74 -28.63
CA GLU A 26 6.92 4.18 -28.07
C GLU A 26 6.82 4.30 -26.53
N TRP A 27 5.76 4.93 -26.03
CA TRP A 27 5.55 5.05 -24.59
C TRP A 27 5.36 3.68 -23.92
N ILE A 28 4.61 2.77 -24.56
CA ILE A 28 4.46 1.40 -24.06
C ILE A 28 5.81 0.68 -24.02
N GLU A 29 6.65 0.83 -25.03
CA GLU A 29 7.98 0.23 -25.03
C GLU A 29 8.85 0.76 -23.88
N ILE A 30 8.92 2.08 -23.69
CA ILE A 30 9.71 2.71 -22.63
C ILE A 30 9.22 2.23 -21.26
N THR A 31 7.92 2.31 -21.01
CA THR A 31 7.35 2.01 -19.70
C THR A 31 7.34 0.52 -19.38
N ALA A 32 7.07 -0.35 -20.36
CA ALA A 32 7.09 -1.79 -20.15
C ALA A 32 8.50 -2.33 -19.91
N ASN A 33 9.49 -1.88 -20.69
CA ASN A 33 10.88 -2.27 -20.46
C ASN A 33 11.33 -1.89 -19.06
N PHE A 34 10.96 -0.69 -18.60
CA PHE A 34 11.34 -0.20 -17.30
C PHE A 34 10.57 -0.91 -16.16
N SER A 35 9.24 -0.84 -16.18
CA SER A 35 8.38 -1.33 -15.09
C SER A 35 8.20 -2.84 -15.04
N GLN A 36 8.32 -3.56 -16.18
CA GLN A 36 8.04 -4.99 -16.28
C GLN A 36 9.28 -5.85 -16.57
N ASN A 37 10.46 -5.23 -16.74
CA ASN A 37 11.71 -5.97 -16.90
C ASN A 37 12.80 -5.44 -16.00
N GLU A 38 13.21 -4.17 -16.13
CA GLU A 38 14.33 -3.65 -15.34
C GLU A 38 14.02 -3.66 -13.84
N VAL A 39 12.92 -3.01 -13.43
CA VAL A 39 12.56 -2.87 -12.02
C VAL A 39 12.16 -4.21 -11.39
N VAL A 40 11.37 -5.04 -12.07
CA VAL A 40 10.93 -6.34 -11.51
C VAL A 40 12.10 -7.25 -11.15
N ASN A 41 13.21 -7.13 -11.88
CA ASN A 41 14.42 -7.91 -11.66
C ASN A 41 15.34 -7.32 -10.57
N THR A 42 14.97 -6.20 -9.93
CA THR A 42 15.68 -5.68 -8.76
C THR A 42 15.06 -6.21 -7.45
N GLY A 43 15.93 -6.47 -6.48
CA GLY A 43 15.51 -6.91 -5.15
C GLY A 43 14.98 -8.34 -5.09
N SER A 44 14.36 -8.68 -3.95
CA SER A 44 13.89 -10.02 -3.62
C SER A 44 12.45 -10.04 -3.13
N LEU A 45 11.66 -8.99 -3.41
CA LEU A 45 10.25 -8.96 -3.06
C LEU A 45 9.49 -10.07 -3.80
N THR A 46 8.61 -10.73 -3.04
CA THR A 46 7.69 -11.71 -3.62
C THR A 46 6.71 -11.02 -4.57
N GLU A 47 6.09 -11.80 -5.47
CA GLU A 47 5.07 -11.27 -6.38
C GLU A 47 3.89 -10.67 -5.60
N LYS A 48 3.51 -11.25 -4.46
CA LYS A 48 2.49 -10.70 -3.56
C LYS A 48 2.90 -9.32 -3.05
N GLU A 49 4.07 -9.20 -2.43
CA GLU A 49 4.54 -7.92 -1.88
C GLU A 49 4.62 -6.85 -2.97
N ARG A 50 5.18 -7.18 -4.14
CA ARG A 50 5.27 -6.27 -5.28
C ARG A 50 3.90 -5.75 -5.71
N MET A 51 2.93 -6.65 -5.91
CA MET A 51 1.57 -6.28 -6.34
C MET A 51 0.86 -5.43 -5.29
N LEU A 52 0.96 -5.78 -4.00
CA LEU A 52 0.36 -4.98 -2.93
C LEU A 52 0.99 -3.59 -2.83
N CYS A 53 2.33 -3.47 -2.99
CA CYS A 53 3.01 -2.17 -3.01
C CYS A 53 2.56 -1.31 -4.18
N ILE A 54 2.51 -1.87 -5.40
CA ILE A 54 2.08 -1.15 -6.60
C ILE A 54 0.64 -0.65 -6.47
N LEU A 55 -0.29 -1.51 -6.03
CA LEU A 55 -1.68 -1.10 -5.78
C LEU A 55 -1.75 0.01 -4.73
N SER A 56 -0.96 -0.09 -3.65
CA SER A 56 -0.91 0.91 -2.58
C SER A 56 -0.40 2.28 -3.05
N VAL A 57 0.67 2.32 -3.86
CA VAL A 57 1.16 3.59 -4.38
C VAL A 57 0.23 4.20 -5.42
N LEU A 58 -0.46 3.38 -6.22
CA LEU A 58 -1.47 3.86 -7.17
C LEU A 58 -2.69 4.45 -6.47
N LEU A 59 -3.06 3.93 -5.29
CA LEU A 59 -4.03 4.59 -4.41
C LEU A 59 -3.49 5.95 -3.93
N GLY A 60 -2.25 5.97 -3.40
CA GLY A 60 -1.64 7.17 -2.84
C GLY A 60 -1.43 8.31 -3.85
N CYS A 61 -1.05 7.98 -5.10
CA CYS A 61 -0.88 8.96 -6.17
C CYS A 61 -2.17 9.26 -6.95
N GLN A 62 -3.28 8.59 -6.64
CA GLN A 62 -4.58 8.68 -7.34
C GLN A 62 -4.53 8.23 -8.82
N GLY A 63 -3.67 7.26 -9.13
CA GLY A 63 -3.48 6.70 -10.47
C GLY A 63 -4.56 5.70 -10.87
N MET A 64 -5.83 6.12 -10.95
CA MET A 64 -6.98 5.23 -11.17
C MET A 64 -6.86 4.34 -12.41
N GLY A 65 -6.45 4.90 -13.56
CA GLY A 65 -6.32 4.12 -14.80
C GLY A 65 -5.35 2.94 -14.65
N GLU A 66 -4.16 3.22 -14.11
CA GLU A 66 -3.15 2.19 -13.90
C GLU A 66 -3.49 1.26 -12.73
N TYR A 67 -4.20 1.75 -11.71
CA TYR A 67 -4.74 0.91 -10.64
C TYR A 67 -5.64 -0.20 -11.21
N ARG A 68 -6.51 0.13 -12.18
CA ARG A 68 -7.36 -0.88 -12.84
C ARG A 68 -6.52 -1.93 -13.53
N ASN A 69 -5.54 -1.51 -14.33
CA ASN A 69 -4.63 -2.42 -15.03
C ASN A 69 -3.91 -3.35 -14.05
N MET A 70 -3.28 -2.78 -13.03
CA MET A 70 -2.51 -3.53 -12.05
C MET A 70 -3.38 -4.41 -11.15
N LEU A 71 -4.65 -4.07 -10.95
CA LEU A 71 -5.60 -4.94 -10.25
C LEU A 71 -5.91 -6.20 -11.08
N HIS A 72 -6.13 -6.07 -12.39
CA HIS A 72 -6.25 -7.25 -13.26
C HIS A 72 -4.97 -8.10 -13.21
N ALA A 73 -3.79 -7.46 -13.24
CA ALA A 73 -2.50 -8.15 -13.12
C ALA A 73 -2.35 -8.92 -11.80
N ALA A 74 -2.70 -8.30 -10.68
CA ALA A 74 -2.64 -8.94 -9.37
C ALA A 74 -3.58 -10.16 -9.29
N LEU A 75 -4.80 -10.06 -9.82
CA LEU A 75 -5.76 -11.17 -9.83
C LEU A 75 -5.32 -12.30 -10.76
N ASN A 76 -4.79 -11.98 -11.96
CA ASN A 76 -4.22 -12.97 -12.88
C ASN A 76 -2.99 -13.68 -12.29
N ALA A 77 -2.19 -12.97 -11.48
CA ALA A 77 -1.07 -13.52 -10.73
C ALA A 77 -1.49 -14.36 -9.50
N GLY A 78 -2.80 -14.47 -9.23
CA GLY A 78 -3.33 -15.27 -8.13
C GLY A 78 -3.20 -14.62 -6.76
N ILE A 79 -3.04 -13.29 -6.69
CA ILE A 79 -3.01 -12.58 -5.42
C ILE A 79 -4.40 -12.67 -4.76
N ASP A 80 -4.41 -13.01 -3.46
CA ASP A 80 -5.62 -13.19 -2.68
C ASP A 80 -6.52 -11.94 -2.72
N PRO A 81 -7.78 -12.06 -3.19
CA PRO A 81 -8.75 -10.97 -3.18
C PRO A 81 -8.96 -10.33 -1.80
N VAL A 82 -8.81 -11.10 -0.71
CA VAL A 82 -8.90 -10.57 0.65
C VAL A 82 -7.74 -9.62 0.93
N ALA A 83 -6.50 -10.00 0.60
CA ALA A 83 -5.33 -9.14 0.78
C ALA A 83 -5.45 -7.83 -0.03
N ILE A 84 -5.93 -7.92 -1.27
CA ILE A 84 -6.20 -6.74 -2.12
C ILE A 84 -7.27 -5.84 -1.50
N ARG A 85 -8.37 -6.41 -0.99
CA ARG A 85 -9.42 -5.63 -0.33
C ARG A 85 -8.90 -4.92 0.92
N GLU A 86 -8.05 -5.59 1.69
CA GLU A 86 -7.44 -5.02 2.89
C GLU A 86 -6.44 -3.89 2.56
N VAL A 87 -5.76 -3.92 1.40
CA VAL A 87 -5.00 -2.75 0.90
C VAL A 87 -5.91 -1.54 0.73
N VAL A 88 -7.03 -1.70 0.04
CA VAL A 88 -7.98 -0.60 -0.22
C VAL A 88 -8.60 -0.10 1.08
N TYR A 89 -8.96 -1.00 2.00
CA TYR A 89 -9.52 -0.61 3.29
C TYR A 89 -8.52 0.15 4.15
N GLN A 90 -7.29 -0.37 4.30
CA GLN A 90 -6.22 0.29 5.04
C GLN A 90 -5.95 1.71 4.50
N ALA A 91 -5.96 1.88 3.18
CA ALA A 91 -5.74 3.19 2.55
C ALA A 91 -6.80 4.24 2.95
N THR A 92 -7.98 3.84 3.43
CA THR A 92 -9.01 4.78 3.93
C THR A 92 -8.50 5.64 5.07
N ALA A 93 -7.72 5.05 5.99
CA ALA A 93 -7.18 5.75 7.15
C ALA A 93 -6.13 6.82 6.78
N TYR A 94 -5.44 6.64 5.65
CA TYR A 94 -4.32 7.47 5.23
C TYR A 94 -4.68 8.47 4.12
N LEU A 95 -5.52 8.05 3.18
CA LEU A 95 -5.89 8.81 2.00
C LEU A 95 -7.28 9.45 2.11
N GLY A 96 -8.10 8.97 3.05
CA GLY A 96 -9.44 9.49 3.33
C GLY A 96 -10.55 8.85 2.50
N ILE A 97 -11.74 8.76 3.08
CA ILE A 97 -12.94 8.12 2.48
C ILE A 97 -13.27 8.70 1.10
N GLY A 98 -13.12 10.02 0.93
CA GLY A 98 -13.44 10.70 -0.33
C GLY A 98 -12.59 10.23 -1.52
N ARG A 99 -11.32 9.86 -1.29
CA ARG A 99 -10.46 9.31 -2.35
C ARG A 99 -10.72 7.82 -2.54
N ILE A 100 -10.90 7.08 -1.45
CA ILE A 100 -10.96 5.61 -1.48
C ILE A 100 -12.29 5.07 -1.98
N TYR A 101 -13.38 5.83 -1.89
CA TYR A 101 -14.70 5.38 -2.33
C TYR A 101 -14.69 4.78 -3.75
N ASP A 102 -14.16 5.51 -4.74
CA ASP A 102 -14.11 5.06 -6.13
C ASP A 102 -13.24 3.80 -6.30
N TYR A 103 -12.17 3.70 -5.50
CA TYR A 103 -11.33 2.51 -5.48
C TYR A 103 -12.07 1.29 -4.93
N VAL A 104 -12.87 1.44 -3.87
CA VAL A 104 -13.70 0.34 -3.34
C VAL A 104 -14.70 -0.17 -4.39
N VAL A 105 -15.30 0.74 -5.15
CA VAL A 105 -16.25 0.41 -6.23
C VAL A 105 -15.53 -0.37 -7.33
N VAL A 106 -14.47 0.19 -7.91
CA VAL A 106 -13.77 -0.44 -9.03
C VAL A 106 -13.10 -1.76 -8.65
N THR A 107 -12.60 -1.89 -7.42
CA THR A 107 -12.05 -3.16 -6.93
C THR A 107 -13.11 -4.24 -6.94
N SER A 108 -14.35 -3.90 -6.55
CA SER A 108 -15.47 -4.84 -6.54
C SER A 108 -15.85 -5.26 -7.96
N GLU A 109 -15.99 -4.30 -8.87
CA GLU A 109 -16.32 -4.56 -10.27
C GLU A 109 -15.29 -5.48 -10.94
N ILE A 110 -14.00 -5.21 -10.74
CA ILE A 110 -12.93 -6.01 -11.35
C ILE A 110 -12.86 -7.40 -10.69
N MET A 111 -13.07 -7.51 -9.37
CA MET A 111 -13.17 -8.82 -8.71
C MET A 111 -14.28 -9.69 -9.33
N GLU A 112 -15.47 -9.12 -9.57
CA GLU A 112 -16.58 -9.85 -10.20
C GLU A 112 -16.27 -10.26 -11.64
N GLN A 113 -15.56 -9.41 -12.41
CA GLN A 113 -15.08 -9.76 -13.76
C GLN A 113 -14.11 -10.96 -13.75
N HIS A 114 -13.35 -11.12 -12.67
CA HIS A 114 -12.50 -12.29 -12.43
C HIS A 114 -13.25 -13.47 -11.78
N GLY A 115 -14.58 -13.42 -11.74
CA GLY A 115 -15.43 -14.50 -11.21
C GLY A 115 -15.40 -14.64 -9.68
N ILE A 116 -14.88 -13.64 -8.97
CA ILE A 116 -14.85 -13.63 -7.50
C ILE A 116 -16.22 -13.22 -6.97
N LYS A 117 -16.81 -14.08 -6.15
CA LYS A 117 -18.12 -13.82 -5.53
C LYS A 117 -17.98 -12.84 -4.36
N LEU A 118 -18.78 -11.77 -4.40
CA LEU A 118 -18.89 -10.79 -3.32
C LEU A 118 -20.18 -11.05 -2.47
N PRO A 119 -20.21 -10.65 -1.18
CA PRO A 119 -19.10 -10.06 -0.42
C PRO A 119 -18.00 -11.08 -0.10
N LEU A 120 -16.76 -10.59 0.01
CA LEU A 120 -15.65 -11.38 0.56
C LEU A 120 -15.91 -11.70 2.05
N LYS A 121 -15.21 -12.70 2.58
CA LYS A 121 -15.27 -13.04 4.00
C LYS A 121 -14.84 -11.84 4.86
N GLU A 122 -15.62 -11.54 5.90
CA GLU A 122 -15.30 -10.46 6.84
C GLU A 122 -13.96 -10.71 7.56
N GLN A 123 -13.17 -9.64 7.72
CA GLN A 123 -11.87 -9.65 8.40
C GLN A 123 -11.84 -8.78 9.67
N SER A 124 -13.00 -8.23 10.09
CA SER A 124 -13.05 -7.42 11.32
C SER A 124 -12.80 -8.29 12.55
N THR A 125 -12.02 -7.77 13.49
CA THR A 125 -11.76 -8.41 14.79
C THR A 125 -12.31 -7.58 15.96
N THR A 126 -12.84 -6.40 15.67
CA THR A 126 -13.34 -5.42 16.63
C THR A 126 -14.78 -5.02 16.31
N ASN A 127 -15.40 -4.31 17.24
CA ASN A 127 -16.72 -3.67 17.09
C ASN A 127 -16.68 -2.27 17.74
N ALA A 128 -17.79 -1.53 17.67
CA ALA A 128 -17.88 -0.16 18.19
C ALA A 128 -17.47 0.00 19.67
N GLU A 129 -17.62 -1.04 20.50
CA GLU A 129 -17.25 -1.00 21.91
C GLU A 129 -15.78 -1.36 22.14
N SER A 130 -15.21 -2.26 21.34
CA SER A 130 -13.86 -2.80 21.55
C SER A 130 -12.76 -2.14 20.70
N ARG A 131 -13.12 -1.43 19.64
CA ARG A 131 -12.14 -0.92 18.66
C ARG A 131 -11.17 0.12 19.23
N PHE A 132 -11.57 0.95 20.20
CA PHE A 132 -10.66 1.89 20.86
C PHE A 132 -9.52 1.16 21.59
N ASP A 133 -9.87 0.24 22.49
CA ASP A 133 -8.86 -0.46 23.31
C ASP A 133 -7.96 -1.36 22.45
N ALA A 134 -8.55 -2.09 21.50
CA ALA A 134 -7.79 -2.93 20.57
C ALA A 134 -6.86 -2.12 19.67
N GLY A 135 -7.35 -0.98 19.17
CA GLY A 135 -6.54 -0.07 18.35
C GLY A 135 -5.44 0.62 19.13
N LEU A 136 -5.69 1.05 20.37
CA LEU A 136 -4.66 1.60 21.25
C LEU A 136 -3.57 0.56 21.54
N ALA A 137 -3.96 -0.69 21.83
CA ALA A 137 -3.02 -1.78 22.05
C ALA A 137 -2.17 -2.06 20.80
N LYS A 138 -2.79 -2.08 19.62
CA LYS A 138 -2.09 -2.25 18.34
C LYS A 138 -1.13 -1.09 18.04
N GLN A 139 -1.53 0.14 18.35
CA GLN A 139 -0.64 1.30 18.18
C GLN A 139 0.56 1.23 19.13
N VAL A 140 0.36 0.78 20.38
CA VAL A 140 1.44 0.55 21.35
C VAL A 140 2.38 -0.58 20.90
N GLU A 141 1.83 -1.67 20.37
CA GLU A 141 2.60 -2.79 19.83
C GLU A 141 3.55 -2.34 18.71
N LEU A 142 3.08 -1.48 17.80
CA LEU A 142 3.83 -1.08 16.61
C LEU A 142 4.75 0.13 16.85
N PHE A 143 4.36 1.08 17.71
CA PHE A 143 5.05 2.38 17.86
C PHE A 143 5.48 2.69 19.30
N GLY A 144 5.28 1.76 20.24
CA GLY A 144 5.78 1.84 21.61
C GLY A 144 4.80 2.41 22.64
N ILE A 145 5.13 2.19 23.92
CA ILE A 145 4.25 2.46 25.07
C ILE A 145 3.79 3.92 25.21
N GLY A 146 4.60 4.87 24.72
CA GLY A 146 4.28 6.30 24.76
C GLY A 146 3.04 6.68 23.94
N MET A 147 2.59 5.82 23.03
CA MET A 147 1.37 6.08 22.25
C MET A 147 0.12 6.11 23.12
N ALA A 148 0.05 5.27 24.16
CA ALA A 148 -1.11 5.23 25.06
C ALA A 148 -1.38 6.58 25.71
N GLU A 149 -0.34 7.19 26.29
CA GLU A 149 -0.42 8.51 26.90
C GLU A 149 -0.71 9.60 25.85
N ARG A 150 -0.08 9.52 24.68
CA ARG A 150 -0.31 10.48 23.59
C ARG A 150 -1.77 10.55 23.18
N GLN A 151 -2.45 9.40 23.10
CA GLN A 151 -3.86 9.38 22.68
C GLN A 151 -4.84 9.73 23.79
N THR A 152 -4.53 9.39 25.05
CA THR A 152 -5.45 9.56 26.18
C THR A 152 -5.28 10.89 26.93
N ASN A 153 -4.04 11.40 27.01
CA ASN A 153 -3.67 12.57 27.82
C ASN A 153 -3.12 13.75 26.99
N GLY A 154 -3.32 13.74 25.67
CA GLY A 154 -2.92 14.83 24.79
C GLY A 154 -3.68 16.15 25.03
N PRO A 155 -3.26 17.26 24.38
CA PRO A 155 -3.96 18.55 24.48
C PRO A 155 -5.44 18.43 24.12
N VAL A 156 -6.32 19.09 24.89
CA VAL A 156 -7.78 19.02 24.74
C VAL A 156 -8.24 19.29 23.30
N LEU A 157 -7.60 20.25 22.61
CA LEU A 157 -7.91 20.61 21.22
C LEU A 157 -7.68 19.46 20.21
N ARG A 158 -6.89 18.44 20.56
CA ARG A 158 -6.61 17.27 19.72
C ARG A 158 -7.36 16.01 20.14
N LYS A 159 -8.10 16.05 21.26
CA LYS A 159 -8.70 14.87 21.89
C LYS A 159 -9.48 13.98 20.91
N ASN A 160 -10.31 14.58 20.05
CA ASN A 160 -11.13 13.81 19.11
C ASN A 160 -10.26 13.08 18.07
N VAL A 161 -9.29 13.77 17.47
CA VAL A 161 -8.39 13.16 16.48
C VAL A 161 -7.51 12.09 17.12
N ASN A 162 -6.98 12.35 18.32
CA ASN A 162 -6.19 11.38 19.07
C ASN A 162 -7.02 10.12 19.40
N CYS A 163 -8.27 10.32 19.82
CA CYS A 163 -9.21 9.23 20.05
C CYS A 163 -9.46 8.45 18.76
N TRP A 164 -9.83 9.11 17.66
CA TRP A 164 -10.09 8.46 16.37
C TRP A 164 -8.87 7.78 15.75
N LEU A 165 -7.66 8.24 16.10
CA LEU A 165 -6.44 7.57 15.68
C LEU A 165 -6.37 6.18 16.33
N ALA A 166 -6.56 6.07 17.65
CA ALA A 166 -6.64 4.75 18.30
C ALA A 166 -7.88 3.96 17.84
N ASP A 167 -9.04 4.62 17.83
CA ASP A 167 -10.37 4.04 17.61
C ASP A 167 -10.60 3.56 16.17
N ASN A 168 -10.59 4.50 15.23
CA ASN A 168 -10.91 4.22 13.84
C ASN A 168 -9.67 3.79 13.06
N CYS A 169 -8.59 4.58 13.06
CA CYS A 169 -7.41 4.27 12.25
C CYS A 169 -6.78 2.91 12.65
N PHE A 170 -6.44 2.74 13.93
CA PHE A 170 -5.86 1.48 14.39
C PHE A 170 -6.93 0.42 14.67
N GLY A 171 -8.02 0.79 15.33
CA GLY A 171 -9.04 -0.17 15.78
C GLY A 171 -9.92 -0.75 14.68
N ASP A 172 -10.28 0.03 13.64
CA ASP A 172 -11.10 -0.48 12.52
C ASP A 172 -10.26 -1.05 11.37
N TYR A 173 -9.02 -0.58 11.16
CA TYR A 173 -8.19 -0.99 10.01
C TYR A 173 -7.01 -1.89 10.39
N TYR A 174 -6.17 -1.52 11.36
CA TYR A 174 -4.96 -2.31 11.68
C TYR A 174 -5.23 -3.64 12.38
N THR A 175 -6.31 -3.74 13.15
CA THR A 175 -6.66 -4.96 13.89
C THR A 175 -7.24 -6.05 13.00
N ARG A 176 -7.61 -5.71 11.76
CA ARG A 176 -8.25 -6.64 10.82
C ARG A 176 -7.30 -7.76 10.40
N THR A 177 -7.85 -8.93 10.10
CA THR A 177 -7.11 -10.04 9.50
C THR A 177 -6.89 -9.82 7.99
N GLY A 178 -6.27 -10.78 7.30
CA GLY A 178 -6.04 -10.74 5.85
C GLY A 178 -4.68 -10.15 5.43
N LEU A 179 -4.08 -9.33 6.28
CA LEU A 179 -2.68 -8.88 6.20
C LEU A 179 -2.03 -8.98 7.57
N ASP A 180 -0.76 -9.39 7.62
CA ASP A 180 0.02 -9.33 8.86
C ASP A 180 0.58 -7.91 9.11
N ASN A 181 1.27 -7.71 10.25
CA ASN A 181 1.82 -6.39 10.60
C ASN A 181 2.89 -5.91 9.60
N GLN A 182 3.72 -6.82 9.04
CA GLN A 182 4.74 -6.43 8.06
C GLN A 182 4.07 -5.96 6.77
N GLU A 183 3.05 -6.68 6.31
CA GLU A 183 2.29 -6.30 5.14
C GLU A 183 1.54 -4.97 5.37
N ARG A 184 0.87 -4.81 6.52
CA ARG A 184 0.13 -3.57 6.86
C ARG A 184 1.02 -2.34 6.91
N GLU A 185 2.18 -2.43 7.56
CA GLU A 185 3.13 -1.31 7.60
C GLU A 185 3.73 -1.04 6.22
N MET A 186 4.02 -2.07 5.42
CA MET A 186 4.55 -1.90 4.07
C MET A 186 3.57 -1.18 3.13
N ILE A 187 2.29 -1.58 3.13
CA ILE A 187 1.27 -0.93 2.28
C ILE A 187 0.94 0.48 2.76
N THR A 188 1.01 0.72 4.08
CA THR A 188 0.82 2.05 4.68
C THR A 188 1.95 2.98 4.27
N PHE A 189 3.19 2.51 4.35
CA PHE A 189 4.37 3.23 3.86
C PHE A 189 4.21 3.61 2.38
N CYS A 190 3.76 2.68 1.54
CA CYS A 190 3.46 2.93 0.13
C CYS A 190 2.37 3.99 -0.09
N CYS A 191 1.27 3.95 0.66
CA CYS A 191 0.22 4.97 0.56
C CYS A 191 0.76 6.37 0.90
N ILE A 192 1.52 6.49 1.98
CA ILE A 192 2.04 7.78 2.48
C ILE A 192 3.10 8.37 1.56
N LEU A 193 4.08 7.55 1.12
CA LEU A 193 5.13 8.03 0.21
C LEU A 193 4.56 8.49 -1.13
N ALA A 194 3.51 7.82 -1.61
CA ALA A 194 2.86 8.16 -2.87
C ALA A 194 1.92 9.36 -2.75
N GLN A 195 1.33 9.60 -1.57
CA GLN A 195 0.55 10.82 -1.31
C GLN A 195 1.44 12.08 -1.36
N GLY A 196 2.60 12.04 -0.69
CA GLY A 196 3.52 13.18 -0.55
C GLY A 196 3.02 14.23 0.45
N GLY A 197 3.94 15.09 0.94
CA GLY A 197 3.62 16.12 1.94
C GLY A 197 3.24 15.55 3.31
N CYS A 198 3.70 14.33 3.60
CA CYS A 198 3.41 13.57 4.82
C CYS A 198 4.70 13.00 5.42
N GLU A 199 5.81 13.74 5.30
CA GLU A 199 7.16 13.29 5.69
C GLU A 199 7.22 12.87 7.17
N ASN A 200 6.52 13.58 8.07
CA ASN A 200 6.43 13.22 9.49
C ASN A 200 5.80 11.83 9.70
N GLN A 201 4.75 11.51 8.94
CA GLN A 201 4.10 10.21 8.98
C GLN A 201 4.98 9.16 8.30
N LEU A 202 5.65 9.51 7.22
CA LEU A 202 6.55 8.62 6.50
C LEU A 202 7.70 8.18 7.41
N HIS A 203 8.31 9.09 8.18
CA HIS A 203 9.29 8.73 9.23
C HIS A 203 8.72 7.72 10.24
N GLY A 204 7.51 7.99 10.75
CA GLY A 204 6.85 7.10 11.71
C GLY A 204 6.64 5.69 11.17
N HIS A 205 6.12 5.57 9.96
CA HIS A 205 5.88 4.28 9.32
C HIS A 205 7.14 3.61 8.77
N THR A 206 8.21 4.35 8.47
CA THR A 206 9.54 3.76 8.25
C THR A 206 10.05 3.10 9.53
N MET A 207 9.92 3.76 10.69
CA MET A 207 10.27 3.16 11.99
C MET A 207 9.39 1.95 12.31
N GLY A 208 8.08 2.03 12.06
CA GLY A 208 7.13 0.91 12.25
C GLY A 208 7.46 -0.30 11.37
N ASN A 209 7.81 -0.07 10.11
CA ASN A 209 8.31 -1.12 9.22
C ASN A 209 9.56 -1.81 9.78
N ILE A 210 10.56 -1.05 10.21
CA ILE A 210 11.78 -1.62 10.80
C ILE A 210 11.44 -2.44 12.07
N GLY A 211 10.58 -1.90 12.93
CA GLY A 211 10.15 -2.57 14.16
C GLY A 211 9.36 -3.87 13.94
N THR A 212 8.67 -4.01 12.81
CA THR A 212 7.94 -5.23 12.42
C THR A 212 8.80 -6.24 11.65
N GLY A 213 10.02 -5.87 11.25
CA GLY A 213 10.98 -6.72 10.55
C GLY A 213 11.20 -6.39 9.07
N ASN A 214 10.55 -5.35 8.54
CA ASN A 214 10.85 -4.80 7.21
C ASN A 214 12.08 -3.89 7.31
N GLY A 215 13.27 -4.50 7.26
CA GLY A 215 14.56 -3.80 7.36
C GLY A 215 14.86 -2.84 6.21
N LYS A 216 15.96 -2.10 6.35
CA LYS A 216 16.41 -1.05 5.42
C LYS A 216 16.40 -1.53 3.97
N GLU A 217 17.06 -2.65 3.70
CA GLU A 217 17.22 -3.20 2.35
C GLU A 217 15.87 -3.52 1.71
N LYS A 218 14.94 -4.10 2.49
CA LYS A 218 13.59 -4.40 2.00
C LYS A 218 12.83 -3.12 1.66
N LEU A 219 12.96 -2.06 2.45
CA LEU A 219 12.32 -0.77 2.16
C LEU A 219 12.89 -0.10 0.90
N TYR A 220 14.19 -0.21 0.63
CA TYR A 220 14.76 0.23 -0.67
C TYR A 220 14.12 -0.53 -1.83
N GLN A 221 14.02 -1.86 -1.72
CA GLN A 221 13.40 -2.67 -2.77
C GLN A 221 11.93 -2.30 -2.98
N VAL A 222 11.18 -2.02 -1.91
CA VAL A 222 9.80 -1.51 -2.00
C VAL A 222 9.76 -0.20 -2.79
N VAL A 223 10.63 0.75 -2.45
CA VAL A 223 10.70 2.05 -3.13
C VAL A 223 11.10 1.91 -4.61
N GLU A 224 12.01 1.00 -4.94
CA GLU A 224 12.39 0.67 -6.32
C GLU A 224 11.21 0.12 -7.12
N GLN A 225 10.48 -0.86 -6.59
CA GLN A 225 9.30 -1.42 -7.25
C GLN A 225 8.19 -0.38 -7.48
N CYS A 226 8.12 0.62 -6.61
CA CYS A 226 7.12 1.68 -6.71
C CYS A 226 7.52 2.81 -7.67
N MET A 227 8.81 3.01 -7.92
CA MET A 227 9.34 4.17 -8.65
C MET A 227 8.69 4.41 -10.01
N PRO A 228 8.44 3.39 -10.86
CA PRO A 228 7.76 3.60 -12.16
C PRO A 228 6.40 4.30 -12.05
N TYR A 229 5.69 4.14 -10.93
CA TYR A 229 4.32 4.60 -10.74
C TYR A 229 4.22 5.96 -10.03
N ILE A 230 5.29 6.40 -9.35
CA ILE A 230 5.28 7.62 -8.53
C ILE A 230 6.35 8.64 -8.93
N GLY A 231 7.31 8.24 -9.75
CA GLY A 231 8.39 9.08 -10.26
C GLY A 231 9.45 9.47 -9.23
N TYR A 232 10.55 10.01 -9.74
CA TYR A 232 11.77 10.28 -8.97
C TYR A 232 11.59 11.16 -7.71
N PRO A 233 10.82 12.27 -7.70
CA PRO A 233 10.78 13.14 -6.52
C PRO A 233 10.27 12.44 -5.26
N ARG A 234 9.22 11.62 -5.39
CA ARG A 234 8.66 10.86 -4.26
C ARG A 234 9.57 9.71 -3.85
N THR A 235 10.15 9.01 -4.83
CA THR A 235 11.14 7.94 -4.59
C THR A 235 12.35 8.45 -3.81
N LEU A 236 12.96 9.55 -4.25
CA LEU A 236 14.15 10.12 -3.60
C LEU A 236 13.86 10.63 -2.18
N ASN A 237 12.69 11.24 -1.97
CA ASN A 237 12.27 11.65 -0.62
C ASN A 237 12.12 10.43 0.31
N ALA A 238 11.49 9.35 -0.17
CA ALA A 238 11.35 8.12 0.61
C ALA A 238 12.71 7.49 0.95
N MET A 239 13.65 7.45 0.00
CA MET A 239 15.02 6.96 0.24
C MET A 239 15.74 7.79 1.30
N ASN A 240 15.67 9.12 1.23
CA ASN A 240 16.27 9.99 2.25
C ASN A 240 15.70 9.71 3.65
N ILE A 241 14.38 9.53 3.77
CA ILE A 241 13.75 9.21 5.06
C ILE A 241 14.18 7.84 5.58
N ILE A 242 14.34 6.84 4.71
CA ILE A 242 14.91 5.54 5.10
C ILE A 242 16.33 5.71 5.66
N ASP A 243 17.18 6.48 4.99
CA ASP A 243 18.54 6.78 5.45
C ASP A 243 18.54 7.50 6.80
N GLU A 244 17.72 8.54 6.96
CA GLU A 244 17.64 9.31 8.21
C GLU A 244 17.15 8.49 9.40
N VAL A 245 16.18 7.59 9.19
CA VAL A 245 15.65 6.73 10.26
C VAL A 245 16.67 5.65 10.63
N THR A 246 17.35 5.06 9.65
CA THR A 246 18.28 3.96 9.88
C THR A 246 19.62 4.42 10.45
N ALA A 247 20.10 5.60 10.07
CA ALA A 247 21.31 6.20 10.64
C ALA A 247 21.18 6.55 12.15
N LYS A 248 19.95 6.67 12.66
CA LYS A 248 19.68 6.88 14.10
C LYS A 248 19.59 5.58 14.90
N ALA A 249 19.52 4.44 14.22
CA ALA A 249 19.39 3.11 14.81
C ALA A 249 20.73 2.36 14.92
N GLU A 250 21.77 2.86 14.25
CA GLU A 250 23.19 2.46 14.40
C GLU A 250 23.85 3.23 15.57
#